data_AF-J2JVF4-F1
#
_entry.id   AF-J2JVF4-F1
#
_cell.length_a   1.000
_cell.length_b   1.000
_cell.length_c   1.000
_cell.angle_alpha   90.00
_cell.angle_beta   90.00
_cell.angle_gamma   90.00
#
_symmetry.space_group_name_H-M   'P 1'
#
loop_
_entity.id
_entity.type
_entity.pdbx_description
1 polymer ?
#
loop_
_entity_poly.entity_id
_entity_poly.type
_entity_poly.pdbx_seq_one_letter_code
_entity_poly.pdbx_strand_id
1 'polypeptide(L)'
;MRLIARRWVHLVLGGALLMPFFLLVSVVLPLIADGADPLRQVGWQLVAFGGALPVAALAALLFPLVRPLEVSAVRSLCGVPAELLAEGPAVSWAARRRTALWFVAYLLAGGIVSGMTLAAPPAAVVLLLLPFADPLRHTALGWPAFHGLLGPLAGLALLALVAGTSWGA
;
A
#
# COMPACT_ATOMS: atom_id res chain seq x y z
N MET A 1 -0.53 -19.91 -10.14
CA MET A 1 -1.13 -19.51 -8.83
C MET A 1 -0.09 -19.29 -7.73
N ARG A 2 0.82 -20.24 -7.42
CA ARG A 2 1.81 -20.05 -6.33
C ARG A 2 2.74 -18.83 -6.48
N LEU A 3 3.20 -18.53 -7.70
CA LEU A 3 4.06 -17.37 -7.95
C LEU A 3 3.31 -16.04 -7.74
N ILE A 4 2.09 -15.94 -8.27
CA ILE A 4 1.21 -14.77 -8.11
C ILE A 4 0.97 -14.47 -6.62
N ALA A 5 0.66 -15.50 -5.83
CA ALA A 5 0.46 -15.36 -4.40
C ALA A 5 1.71 -14.82 -3.69
N ARG A 6 2.92 -15.28 -4.06
CA ARG A 6 4.17 -14.79 -3.45
C ARG A 6 4.49 -13.36 -3.84
N ARG A 7 4.23 -12.95 -5.09
CA ARG A 7 4.43 -11.57 -5.56
C ARG A 7 3.44 -10.61 -4.91
N TRP A 8 2.19 -11.03 -4.74
CA TRP A 8 1.22 -10.30 -3.94
C TRP A 8 1.68 -10.18 -2.48
N VAL A 9 2.19 -11.24 -1.85
CA VAL A 9 2.78 -11.18 -0.50
C VAL A 9 3.95 -10.20 -0.44
N HIS A 10 4.81 -10.16 -1.47
CA HIS A 10 5.89 -9.18 -1.55
C HIS A 10 5.33 -7.76 -1.51
N LEU A 11 4.32 -7.42 -2.33
CA LEU A 11 3.69 -6.10 -2.28
C LEU A 11 3.03 -5.80 -0.93
N VAL A 12 2.36 -6.79 -0.32
CA VAL A 12 1.77 -6.62 1.02
C VAL A 12 2.84 -6.32 2.07
N LEU A 13 4.01 -6.97 1.97
CA LEU A 13 5.16 -6.69 2.82
C LEU A 13 5.68 -5.27 2.63
N GLY A 14 5.67 -4.74 1.40
CA GLY A 14 6.00 -3.34 1.11
C GLY A 14 5.06 -2.37 1.81
N GLY A 15 3.76 -2.65 1.82
CA GLY A 15 2.80 -1.85 2.60
C GLY A 15 3.01 -1.96 4.11
N ALA A 16 3.37 -3.13 4.62
CA ALA A 16 3.72 -3.32 6.03
C ALA A 16 4.98 -2.53 6.43
N LEU A 17 6.01 -2.52 5.58
CA LEU A 17 7.25 -1.76 5.78
C LEU A 17 7.02 -0.24 5.72
N LEU A 18 5.97 0.21 5.05
CA LEU A 18 5.61 1.63 5.00
C LEU A 18 5.02 2.13 6.33
N MET A 19 4.35 1.25 7.11
CA MET A 19 3.64 1.62 8.35
C MET A 19 4.45 2.45 9.34
N PRO A 20 5.71 2.12 9.71
CA PRO A 20 6.47 2.95 10.64
C PRO A 20 6.66 4.40 10.14
N PHE A 21 6.88 4.60 8.85
CA PHE A 21 7.01 5.93 8.26
C PHE A 21 5.67 6.66 8.20
N PHE A 22 4.59 5.94 7.83
CA PHE A 22 3.24 6.48 7.83
C PHE A 22 2.80 6.94 9.23
N LEU A 23 3.05 6.12 10.26
CA LEU A 23 2.70 6.45 11.64
C LEU A 23 3.52 7.64 12.15
N LEU A 24 4.81 7.70 11.84
CA LEU A 24 5.65 8.85 12.18
C LEU A 24 5.06 10.15 11.60
N VAL A 25 4.74 10.17 10.31
CA VAL A 25 4.15 11.35 9.66
C VAL A 25 2.75 11.64 10.21
N SER A 26 1.98 10.61 10.54
CA SER A 26 0.64 10.76 11.14
C SER A 26 0.68 11.42 12.51
N VAL A 27 1.76 11.22 13.29
CA VAL A 27 1.98 11.91 14.57
C VAL A 27 2.45 13.35 14.37
N VAL A 28 3.26 13.60 13.33
CA VAL A 28 3.82 14.94 13.07
C VAL A 28 2.78 15.89 12.46
N LEU A 29 1.91 15.41 11.56
CA LEU A 29 0.94 16.25 10.85
C LEU A 29 0.01 17.07 11.77
N PRO A 30 -0.62 16.51 12.82
CA PRO A 30 -1.44 17.28 13.75
C PRO A 30 -0.68 18.35 14.54
N LEU A 31 0.65 18.25 14.64
CA LEU A 31 1.48 19.25 15.33
C LEU A 31 1.74 20.50 14.49
N ILE A 32 1.56 20.40 13.17
CA ILE A 32 1.91 21.46 12.21
C ILE A 32 0.71 21.93 11.38
N ALA A 33 -0.41 21.22 11.43
CA ALA A 33 -1.64 21.55 10.72
C ALA A 33 -2.85 21.30 11.62
N ASP A 34 -3.54 22.37 11.99
CA ASP A 34 -4.75 22.30 12.81
C ASP A 34 -5.85 21.48 12.11
N GLY A 35 -6.49 20.59 12.88
CA GLY A 35 -7.55 19.72 12.37
C GLY A 35 -7.07 18.57 11.48
N ALA A 36 -5.76 18.37 11.33
CA ALA A 36 -5.23 17.20 10.64
C ALA A 36 -5.53 15.93 11.45
N ASP A 37 -6.24 14.98 10.81
CA ASP A 37 -6.49 13.65 11.37
C ASP A 37 -6.20 12.57 10.31
N PRO A 38 -4.92 12.17 10.17
CA PRO A 38 -4.50 11.16 9.21
C PRO A 38 -5.00 9.75 9.49
N LEU A 39 -5.67 9.49 10.61
CA LEU A 39 -6.19 8.16 10.91
C LEU A 39 -7.68 8.05 10.55
N ARG A 40 -8.41 9.17 10.59
CA ARG A 40 -9.85 9.19 10.33
C ARG A 40 -10.25 9.83 9.00
N GLN A 41 -9.43 10.73 8.46
CA GLN A 41 -9.78 11.49 7.25
C GLN A 41 -8.94 11.04 6.06
N VAL A 42 -9.61 10.59 4.99
CA VAL A 42 -8.96 10.06 3.78
C VAL A 42 -7.99 11.07 3.14
N GLY A 43 -8.35 12.35 3.12
CA GLY A 43 -7.44 13.40 2.60
C GLY A 43 -6.12 13.43 3.37
N TRP A 44 -6.17 13.42 4.70
CA TRP A 44 -4.97 13.41 5.54
C TRP A 44 -4.24 12.06 5.54
N GLN A 45 -4.95 10.94 5.35
CA GLN A 45 -4.34 9.64 5.09
C GLN A 45 -3.44 9.68 3.85
N LEU A 46 -3.92 10.28 2.75
CA LEU A 46 -3.14 10.42 1.52
C LEU A 46 -1.95 11.38 1.70
N VAL A 47 -2.13 12.46 2.46
CA VAL A 47 -1.02 13.37 2.81
C VAL A 47 0.04 12.64 3.66
N ALA A 48 -0.37 11.87 4.67
CA ALA A 48 0.55 11.09 5.50
C ALA A 48 1.28 10.00 4.69
N PHE A 49 0.56 9.33 3.80
CA PHE A 49 1.13 8.37 2.85
C PHE A 49 2.18 9.03 1.95
N GLY A 50 1.86 10.17 1.34
CA GLY A 50 2.80 10.93 0.51
C GLY A 50 4.01 11.44 1.30
N GLY A 51 3.79 11.93 2.53
CA GLY A 51 4.86 12.41 3.41
C GLY A 51 5.77 11.30 3.93
N ALA A 52 5.27 10.07 4.04
CA ALA A 52 6.05 8.91 4.47
C ALA A 52 7.12 8.51 3.45
N LEU A 53 6.86 8.72 2.15
CA LEU A 53 7.77 8.31 1.07
C LEU A 53 9.12 9.07 1.10
N PRO A 54 9.19 10.41 1.26
CA PRO A 54 10.46 11.11 1.47
C PRO A 54 11.23 10.63 2.70
N VAL A 55 10.54 10.34 3.81
CA VAL A 55 11.18 9.85 5.04
C VAL A 55 11.78 8.47 4.80
N ALA A 56 11.04 7.58 4.13
CA ALA A 56 11.52 6.26 3.74
C ALA A 56 12.68 6.33 2.73
N ALA A 57 12.64 7.27 1.77
CA ALA A 57 13.72 7.52 0.84
C ALA A 57 15.00 7.93 1.58
N LEU A 58 14.88 8.83 2.56
CA LEU A 58 15.99 9.26 3.41
C LEU A 58 16.55 8.08 4.21
N ALA A 59 15.69 7.24 4.79
CA ALA A 59 16.14 6.03 5.48
C ALA A 59 16.93 5.11 4.53
N ALA A 60 16.41 4.79 3.34
CA ALA A 60 17.12 3.95 2.38
C ALA A 60 18.43 4.57 1.85
N LEU A 61 18.52 5.90 1.82
CA LEU A 61 19.72 6.63 1.43
C LEU A 61 20.82 6.56 2.50
N LEU A 62 20.41 6.60 3.78
CA LEU A 62 21.32 6.60 4.94
C LEU A 62 21.71 5.18 5.37
N PHE A 63 20.82 4.19 5.22
CA PHE A 63 21.02 2.81 5.65
C PHE A 63 21.36 1.90 4.46
N PRO A 64 22.66 1.60 4.22
CA PRO A 64 23.07 0.81 3.05
C PRO A 64 22.60 -0.65 3.10
N LEU A 65 22.10 -1.13 4.26
CA LEU A 65 21.54 -2.46 4.48
C LEU A 65 20.14 -2.65 3.91
N VAL A 66 19.45 -1.60 3.48
CA VAL A 66 18.13 -1.73 2.82
C VAL A 66 18.24 -2.57 1.54
N ARG A 67 19.32 -2.40 0.77
CA ARG A 67 19.54 -3.15 -0.48
C ARG A 67 19.59 -4.67 -0.29
N PRO A 68 20.44 -5.24 0.58
CA PRO A 68 20.48 -6.69 0.78
C PRO A 68 19.17 -7.26 1.33
N LEU A 69 18.45 -6.51 2.18
CA LEU A 69 17.14 -6.93 2.70
C LEU A 69 16.09 -7.04 1.57
N GLU A 70 15.99 -6.02 0.73
CA GLU A 70 15.11 -6.00 -0.44
C GLU A 70 15.46 -7.11 -1.43
N VAL A 71 16.75 -7.32 -1.70
CA VAL A 71 17.22 -8.41 -2.58
C VAL A 71 16.80 -9.78 -2.02
N SER A 72 16.93 -10.01 -0.71
CA SER A 72 16.50 -11.26 -0.08
C SER A 72 14.99 -11.49 -0.21
N ALA A 73 14.18 -10.44 -0.03
CA ALA A 73 12.74 -10.50 -0.22
C ALA A 73 12.37 -10.85 -1.67
N VAL A 74 12.99 -10.18 -2.65
CA VAL A 74 12.76 -10.43 -4.08
C VAL A 74 13.19 -11.85 -4.48
N ARG A 75 14.32 -12.34 -3.98
CA ARG A 75 14.78 -13.71 -4.26
C ARG A 75 13.83 -14.75 -3.71
N SER A 76 13.42 -14.61 -2.45
CA SER A 76 12.58 -15.58 -1.76
C SER A 76 11.13 -15.59 -2.26
N LEU A 77 10.56 -14.42 -2.54
CA LEU A 77 9.15 -14.26 -2.91
C LEU A 77 8.94 -14.23 -4.43
N CYS A 78 9.76 -13.49 -5.17
CA CYS A 78 9.59 -13.32 -6.60
C CYS A 78 10.37 -14.35 -7.44
N GLY A 79 11.30 -15.09 -6.83
CA GLY A 79 12.06 -16.16 -7.50
C GLY A 79 13.07 -15.64 -8.52
N VAL A 80 13.53 -14.40 -8.39
CA VAL A 80 14.51 -13.79 -9.31
C VAL A 80 15.91 -14.38 -9.04
N PRO A 81 16.66 -14.82 -10.07
CA PRO A 81 18.03 -15.30 -9.92
C PRO A 81 18.96 -14.26 -9.29
N ALA A 82 19.86 -14.71 -8.41
CA ALA A 82 20.83 -13.86 -7.72
C ALA A 82 21.74 -13.08 -8.68
N GLU A 83 22.08 -13.67 -9.82
CA GLU A 83 22.96 -13.11 -10.85
C GLU A 83 22.43 -11.78 -11.44
N LEU A 84 21.11 -11.58 -11.39
CA LEU A 84 20.44 -10.38 -11.88
C LEU A 84 20.33 -9.29 -10.81
N LEU A 85 20.69 -9.62 -9.56
CA LEU A 85 20.52 -8.77 -8.40
C LEU A 85 21.87 -8.41 -7.80
N ALA A 86 21.96 -7.19 -7.31
CA ALA A 86 23.18 -6.72 -6.71
C ALA A 86 23.07 -6.81 -5.18
N GLU A 87 23.66 -7.87 -4.63
CA GLU A 87 23.46 -8.29 -3.24
C GLU A 87 24.24 -7.46 -2.22
N GLY A 88 25.31 -6.79 -2.64
CA GLY A 88 26.16 -6.00 -1.74
C GLY A 88 25.51 -4.69 -1.26
N PRO A 89 25.91 -4.16 -0.09
CA PRO A 89 25.43 -2.87 0.42
C PRO A 89 25.65 -1.72 -0.57
N ALA A 90 24.74 -0.74 -0.57
CA ALA A 90 24.87 0.45 -1.40
C ALA A 90 25.93 1.41 -0.83
N VAL A 91 27.20 1.20 -1.19
CA VAL A 91 28.32 1.99 -0.65
C VAL A 91 28.52 3.33 -1.35
N SER A 92 28.26 3.43 -2.66
CA SER A 92 28.37 4.70 -3.40
C SER A 92 27.08 5.51 -3.36
N TRP A 93 27.18 6.84 -3.44
CA TRP A 93 26.01 7.73 -3.50
C TRP A 93 25.06 7.42 -4.66
N ALA A 94 25.59 7.05 -5.83
CA ALA A 94 24.77 6.64 -6.96
C ALA A 94 23.99 5.35 -6.67
N ALA A 95 24.63 4.36 -6.03
CA ALA A 95 23.97 3.13 -5.63
C ALA A 95 22.90 3.37 -4.56
N ARG A 96 23.17 4.27 -3.60
CA ARG A 96 22.21 4.65 -2.54
C ARG A 96 20.98 5.33 -3.11
N ARG A 97 21.15 6.29 -4.03
CA ARG A 97 20.03 6.95 -4.71
C ARG A 97 19.16 5.95 -5.48
N ARG A 98 19.79 5.04 -6.23
CA ARG A 98 19.06 3.99 -6.96
C ARG A 98 18.31 3.05 -6.01
N THR A 99 18.94 2.66 -4.90
CA THR A 99 18.31 1.82 -3.86
C THR A 99 17.12 2.53 -3.24
N ALA A 100 17.27 3.80 -2.86
CA ALA A 100 16.19 4.59 -2.29
C ALA A 100 15.00 4.75 -3.26
N LEU A 101 15.28 4.95 -4.55
CA LEU A 101 14.25 5.09 -5.57
C LEU A 101 13.46 3.79 -5.76
N TRP A 102 14.14 2.64 -5.80
CA TRP A 102 13.50 1.33 -5.84
C TRP A 102 12.72 1.02 -4.56
N PHE A 103 13.29 1.35 -3.40
CA PHE A 103 12.62 1.16 -2.11
C PHE A 103 11.33 1.97 -2.03
N VAL A 104 11.37 3.25 -2.42
CA VAL A 104 10.16 4.09 -2.48
C VAL A 104 9.14 3.53 -3.46
N ALA A 105 9.56 3.07 -4.64
CA ALA A 105 8.65 2.45 -5.60
C ALA A 105 7.97 1.19 -5.02
N TYR A 106 8.74 0.35 -4.31
CA TYR A 106 8.24 -0.83 -3.62
C TYR A 106 7.23 -0.47 -2.51
N LEU A 107 7.55 0.50 -1.65
CA LEU A 107 6.64 0.96 -0.61
C LEU A 107 5.37 1.63 -1.18
N LEU A 108 5.51 2.41 -2.25
CA LEU A 108 4.38 3.06 -2.93
C LEU A 108 3.42 2.02 -3.50
N ALA A 109 3.93 1.10 -4.32
CA ALA A 109 3.13 0.04 -4.91
C ALA A 109 2.54 -0.89 -3.82
N GLY A 110 3.38 -1.29 -2.86
CA GLY A 110 2.99 -2.17 -1.78
C GLY A 110 1.94 -1.55 -0.85
N GLY A 111 2.06 -0.26 -0.54
CA GLY A 111 1.08 0.48 0.26
C GLY A 111 -0.27 0.61 -0.44
N ILE A 112 -0.29 0.90 -1.75
CA ILE A 112 -1.54 0.93 -2.54
C ILE A 112 -2.19 -0.46 -2.55
N VAL A 113 -1.44 -1.51 -2.89
CA VAL A 113 -2.00 -2.88 -2.96
C VAL A 113 -2.46 -3.36 -1.58
N SER A 114 -1.73 -3.04 -0.51
CA SER A 114 -2.12 -3.37 0.87
C SER A 114 -3.39 -2.64 1.28
N GLY A 115 -3.48 -1.34 1.01
CA GLY A 115 -4.66 -0.54 1.30
C GLY A 115 -5.89 -1.05 0.56
N MET A 116 -5.76 -1.36 -0.73
CA MET A 116 -6.82 -1.98 -1.51
C MET A 116 -7.22 -3.36 -0.97
N THR A 117 -6.24 -4.20 -0.64
CA THR A 117 -6.45 -5.55 -0.09
C THR A 117 -7.21 -5.49 1.25
N LEU A 118 -6.94 -4.49 2.09
CA LEU A 118 -7.61 -4.33 3.39
C LEU A 118 -8.99 -3.68 3.27
N ALA A 119 -9.12 -2.64 2.44
CA ALA A 119 -10.35 -1.85 2.36
C ALA A 119 -11.40 -2.44 1.41
N ALA A 120 -10.98 -3.01 0.28
CA ALA A 120 -11.91 -3.42 -0.77
C ALA A 120 -12.77 -4.64 -0.40
N PRO A 121 -12.28 -5.71 0.26
CA PRO A 121 -13.14 -6.83 0.64
C PRO A 121 -14.30 -6.45 1.58
N PRO A 122 -14.09 -5.75 2.71
CA PRO A 122 -15.22 -5.34 3.55
C PRO A 122 -16.13 -4.34 2.83
N ALA A 123 -15.58 -3.41 2.04
CA ALA A 123 -16.38 -2.49 1.24
C ALA A 123 -17.25 -3.22 0.21
N ALA A 124 -16.70 -4.22 -0.47
CA ALA A 124 -17.43 -5.03 -1.45
C ALA A 124 -18.56 -5.83 -0.79
N VAL A 125 -18.33 -6.40 0.39
CA VAL A 125 -19.38 -7.09 1.17
C VAL A 125 -20.52 -6.13 1.50
N VAL A 126 -20.21 -4.94 2.01
CA VAL A 126 -21.21 -3.90 2.31
C VAL A 126 -22.00 -3.53 1.05
N LEU A 127 -21.33 -3.30 -0.07
CA LEU A 127 -21.94 -2.90 -1.34
C LEU A 127 -22.81 -4.01 -1.97
N LEU A 128 -22.42 -5.28 -1.82
CA LEU A 128 -23.17 -6.44 -2.28
C LEU A 128 -24.43 -6.69 -1.44
N LEU A 129 -24.37 -6.41 -0.14
CA LEU A 129 -25.48 -6.60 0.80
C LEU A 129 -26.44 -5.40 0.87
N LEU A 130 -26.05 -4.24 0.36
CA LEU A 130 -26.85 -3.02 0.30
C LEU A 130 -28.30 -3.21 -0.21
N PRO A 131 -28.58 -3.98 -1.29
CA PRO A 131 -29.95 -4.20 -1.76
C PRO A 131 -30.80 -5.08 -0.81
N PHE A 132 -30.19 -5.81 0.11
CA PHE A 132 -30.87 -6.77 0.98
C PHE A 132 -31.04 -6.31 2.43
N ALA A 133 -30.37 -5.24 2.85
CA ALA A 133 -30.32 -4.81 4.25
C ALA A 133 -30.78 -3.35 4.44
N ASP A 134 -31.98 -3.17 4.98
CA ASP A 134 -32.52 -1.83 5.33
C ASP A 134 -31.65 -1.02 6.30
N PRO A 135 -31.02 -1.60 7.34
CA PRO A 135 -30.14 -0.84 8.24
C PRO A 135 -28.94 -0.20 7.50
N LEU A 136 -28.41 -0.88 6.48
CA LEU A 136 -27.28 -0.41 5.69
C LEU A 136 -27.66 0.73 4.74
N ARG A 137 -28.93 0.79 4.30
CA ARG A 137 -29.45 1.89 3.46
C ARG A 137 -29.61 3.21 4.23
N HIS A 138 -29.83 3.13 5.54
CA HIS A 138 -30.05 4.29 6.40
C HIS A 138 -28.80 4.72 7.18
N THR A 139 -27.72 3.95 7.10
CA THR A 139 -26.43 4.31 7.71
C THR A 139 -25.69 5.27 6.79
N ALA A 140 -25.35 6.46 7.30
CA ALA A 140 -24.51 7.42 6.58
C ALA A 140 -23.07 6.91 6.52
N LEU A 141 -22.75 6.13 5.48
CA LEU A 141 -21.41 5.59 5.23
C LEU A 141 -20.40 6.65 4.74
N GLY A 142 -20.85 7.89 4.52
CA GLY A 142 -20.00 8.98 4.00
C GLY A 142 -19.58 8.78 2.52
N TRP A 143 -20.22 7.84 1.82
CA TRP A 143 -19.93 7.51 0.42
C TRP A 143 -20.97 8.14 -0.51
N PRO A 144 -20.62 8.38 -1.79
CA PRO A 144 -21.63 8.75 -2.79
C PRO A 144 -22.75 7.70 -2.81
N ALA A 145 -23.99 8.16 -2.92
CA ALA A 145 -25.17 7.30 -2.81
C ALA A 145 -25.23 6.30 -3.99
N PHE A 146 -24.74 5.08 -3.79
CA PHE A 146 -24.91 3.98 -4.74
C PHE A 146 -26.32 3.41 -4.61
N HIS A 147 -27.14 3.62 -5.64
CA HIS A 147 -28.54 3.21 -5.67
C HIS A 147 -28.75 2.02 -6.62
N GLY A 148 -29.64 1.10 -6.21
CA GLY A 148 -30.00 -0.08 -7.00
C GLY A 148 -28.80 -0.97 -7.34
N LEU A 149 -28.65 -1.32 -8.62
CA LEU A 149 -27.60 -2.21 -9.14
C LEU A 149 -26.18 -1.62 -9.04
N LEU A 150 -26.03 -0.31 -8.86
CA LEU A 150 -24.72 0.34 -8.79
C LEU A 150 -23.89 -0.10 -7.58
N GLY A 151 -24.54 -0.44 -6.46
CA GLY A 151 -23.86 -0.96 -5.27
C GLY A 151 -23.16 -2.29 -5.55
N PRO A 152 -23.89 -3.36 -5.90
CA PRO A 152 -23.29 -4.66 -6.24
C PRO A 152 -22.26 -4.58 -7.36
N LEU A 153 -22.49 -3.78 -8.40
CA LEU A 153 -21.53 -3.59 -9.50
C LEU A 153 -20.24 -2.92 -9.01
N ALA A 154 -20.33 -1.90 -8.16
CA ALA A 154 -19.15 -1.27 -7.55
C ALA A 154 -18.40 -2.25 -6.64
N GLY A 155 -19.11 -3.09 -5.87
CA GLY A 155 -18.50 -4.15 -5.07
C GLY A 155 -17.73 -5.17 -5.91
N LEU A 156 -18.32 -5.65 -7.00
CA LEU A 156 -17.66 -6.54 -7.95
C LEU A 156 -16.46 -5.87 -8.64
N ALA A 157 -16.58 -4.59 -9.02
CA ALA A 157 -15.49 -3.83 -9.61
C ALA A 157 -14.31 -3.69 -8.64
N LEU A 158 -14.55 -3.45 -7.34
CA LEU A 158 -13.52 -3.41 -6.31
C LEU A 158 -12.80 -4.74 -6.16
N LEU A 159 -13.54 -5.86 -6.14
CA LEU A 159 -12.95 -7.20 -6.08
C LEU A 159 -12.14 -7.52 -7.33
N ALA A 160 -12.64 -7.16 -8.52
CA ALA A 160 -11.91 -7.31 -9.77
C ALA A 160 -10.64 -6.47 -9.80
N LEU A 161 -10.68 -5.26 -9.23
CA LEU A 161 -9.52 -4.38 -9.12
C LEU A 161 -8.44 -4.99 -8.20
N VAL A 162 -8.81 -5.55 -7.04
CA VAL A 162 -7.87 -6.27 -6.15
C VAL A 162 -7.30 -7.52 -6.83
N ALA A 163 -8.13 -8.29 -7.52
CA ALA A 163 -7.68 -9.46 -8.26
C ALA A 163 -6.70 -9.07 -9.39
N GLY A 164 -6.99 -7.97 -10.09
CA GLY A 164 -6.16 -7.42 -11.17
C GLY A 164 -4.81 -6.91 -10.68
N THR A 165 -4.77 -6.15 -9.57
CA THR A 165 -3.49 -5.69 -9.00
C THR A 165 -2.67 -6.83 -8.41
N SER A 166 -3.32 -7.87 -7.89
CA SER A 166 -2.64 -9.09 -7.43
C SER A 166 -2.05 -9.88 -8.61
N TRP A 167 -2.68 -9.85 -9.78
CA TRP A 167 -2.20 -10.49 -11.02
C TRP A 167 -1.08 -9.72 -11.72
N GLY A 168 -1.12 -8.38 -11.69
CA GLY A 168 -0.12 -7.51 -12.29
C GLY A 168 1.20 -7.43 -11.52
N ALA A 169 1.23 -7.97 -10.30
CA ALA A 169 2.41 -8.09 -9.43
C ALA A 169 3.42 -9.14 -9.93
#